data_AF-A0A645EBT8-F1
#
_entry.id   AF-A0A645EBT8-F1
#
_cell.length_a   1.000
_cell.length_b   1.000
_cell.length_c   1.000
_cell.angle_alpha   90.00
_cell.angle_beta   90.00
_cell.angle_gamma   90.00
#
_symmetry.space_group_name_H-M   'P 1'
#
loop_
_entity.id
_entity.type
_entity.pdbx_description
1 polymer ?
#
loop_
_entity_poly.entity_id
_entity_poly.type
_entity_poly.pdbx_seq_one_letter_code
_entity_poly.pdbx_strand_id
1 'polypeptide(L)' 'MCNPIGQANFLNSAKTELNIMLGLCVGHDSLFIKCSDAPITVFAVKDRVLAHNPLGALYLSEGYYKNKLYK' A
#
# COMPACT_ATOMS: atom_id res chain seq x y z
N MET A 1 15.59 -0.15 5.62
CA MET A 1 15.52 0.18 4.18
C MET A 1 14.73 -0.93 3.50
N CYS A 2 13.70 -0.60 2.72
CA CYS A 2 12.80 -1.59 2.08
C CYS A 2 13.36 -2.02 0.71
N ASN A 3 13.31 -3.31 0.38
CA ASN A 3 13.71 -3.83 -0.94
C ASN A 3 12.45 -4.31 -1.70
N PRO A 4 11.84 -3.49 -2.58
CA PRO A 4 10.61 -3.86 -3.29
C PRO A 4 10.83 -4.99 -4.30
N ILE A 5 11.99 -5.04 -4.95
CA ILE A 5 12.33 -6.10 -5.92
C ILE A 5 12.47 -7.45 -5.22
N GLY A 6 13.17 -7.47 -4.08
CA GLY A 6 13.32 -8.69 -3.27
C GLY A 6 11.98 -9.22 -2.75
N GLN A 7 11.07 -8.34 -2.35
CA GLN A 7 9.72 -8.74 -1.94
C GLN A 7 8.90 -9.32 -3.09
N ALA A 8 8.97 -8.74 -4.29
CA ALA A 8 8.31 -9.29 -5.47
C ALA A 8 8.84 -10.70 -5.78
N ASN A 9 10.17 -10.88 -5.80
CA ASN A 9 10.79 -12.20 -6.05
C ASN A 9 10.39 -13.25 -5.00
N PHE A 10 10.28 -12.83 -3.73
CA PHE A 10 9.81 -13.70 -2.65
C PHE A 10 8.36 -14.17 -2.90
N LEU A 11 7.47 -13.26 -3.28
CA LEU A 11 6.05 -13.57 -3.54
C LEU A 11 5.85 -14.36 -4.84
N ASN A 12 6.70 -14.14 -5.85
CA ASN A 12 6.74 -14.97 -7.07
C ASN A 12 7.18 -16.40 -6.72
N SER A 13 8.20 -16.55 -5.86
CA SER A 13 8.68 -17.87 -5.40
C SER A 13 7.62 -18.60 -4.58
N ALA A 14 6.84 -17.86 -3.80
CA ALA A 14 5.68 -18.38 -3.07
C ALA A 14 4.46 -18.67 -3.96
N LYS A 15 4.53 -18.37 -5.27
CA LYS A 15 3.45 -18.59 -6.26
C LYS A 15 2.12 -17.99 -5.82
N THR A 16 2.18 -16.75 -5.31
CA THR A 16 0.98 -15.97 -5.01
C THR A 16 0.15 -15.75 -6.29
N GLU A 17 -1.18 -15.73 -6.15
CA GLU A 17 -2.10 -15.52 -7.28
C GLU A 17 -2.56 -14.05 -7.39
N LEU A 18 -2.46 -13.29 -6.29
CA LEU A 18 -2.78 -11.87 -6.20
C LEU A 18 -1.97 -11.24 -5.06
N ASN A 19 -1.36 -10.10 -5.32
CA ASN A 19 -0.65 -9.31 -4.32
C ASN A 19 -1.43 -8.05 -3.95
N ILE A 20 -1.54 -7.75 -2.67
CA ILE A 20 -2.19 -6.54 -2.16
C ILE A 20 -1.14 -5.61 -1.56
N MET A 21 -1.05 -4.41 -2.11
CA MET A 21 -0.09 -3.40 -1.64
C MET A 21 -0.74 -2.42 -0.67
N LEU A 22 -0.01 -2.11 0.41
CA LEU A 22 -0.45 -1.22 1.47
C LEU A 22 0.66 -0.23 1.86
N GLY A 23 0.39 1.07 1.66
CA GLY A 23 1.21 2.15 2.21
C GLY A 23 2.60 2.34 1.61
N LEU A 24 2.81 1.81 0.42
CA LEU A 24 4.06 1.98 -0.29
C LEU A 24 4.11 3.34 -1.03
N CYS A 25 5.34 3.81 -1.25
CA CYS A 25 5.64 5.05 -1.98
C CYS A 25 5.63 4.76 -3.48
N VAL A 26 5.26 5.74 -4.31
CA VAL A 26 5.23 5.64 -5.78
C VAL A 26 6.47 4.95 -6.39
N GLY A 27 7.67 5.21 -5.87
CA GLY A 27 8.90 4.57 -6.35
C GLY A 27 9.01 3.10 -5.96
N HIS A 28 8.64 2.74 -4.73
CA HIS A 28 8.59 1.34 -4.31
C HIS A 28 7.48 0.58 -5.04
N ASP A 29 6.34 1.25 -5.29
CA ASP A 29 5.23 0.68 -6.03
C ASP A 29 5.66 0.29 -7.43
N SER A 30 6.27 1.25 -8.14
CA SER A 30 6.68 1.05 -9.53
C SER A 30 7.65 -0.13 -9.66
N LEU A 31 8.59 -0.27 -8.72
CA LEU A 31 9.57 -1.37 -8.73
C LEU A 31 8.95 -2.71 -8.37
N PHE A 32 8.07 -2.76 -7.36
CA PHE A 32 7.37 -3.99 -7.00
C PHE A 32 6.46 -4.44 -8.15
N ILE A 33 5.68 -3.50 -8.71
CA ILE A 33 4.74 -3.76 -9.81
C ILE A 33 5.45 -4.31 -11.04
N LYS A 34 6.61 -3.73 -11.39
CA LYS A 34 7.42 -4.19 -12.51
C LYS A 34 7.95 -5.62 -12.33
N CYS A 35 8.16 -6.08 -11.10
CA CYS A 35 8.81 -7.36 -10.80
C CYS A 35 7.85 -8.45 -10.30
N SER A 36 6.57 -8.15 -10.07
CA SER A 36 5.58 -9.14 -9.63
C SER A 36 5.03 -9.90 -10.83
N ASP A 37 5.06 -11.23 -10.75
CA ASP A 37 4.47 -12.10 -11.78
C ASP A 37 2.95 -12.19 -11.63
N ALA A 38 2.48 -12.17 -10.38
CA ALA A 38 1.05 -12.16 -10.06
C ALA A 38 0.45 -10.75 -10.26
N PRO A 39 -0.84 -10.64 -10.61
CA PRO A 39 -1.56 -9.37 -10.62
C PRO A 39 -1.53 -8.73 -9.23
N ILE A 40 -1.71 -7.41 -9.21
CA ILE A 40 -1.50 -6.60 -8.02
C ILE A 40 -2.61 -5.58 -7.93
N THR A 41 -3.05 -5.32 -6.72
CA THR A 41 -3.95 -4.21 -6.43
C THR A 41 -3.41 -3.37 -5.28
N VAL A 42 -3.62 -2.06 -5.36
CA VAL A 42 -3.24 -1.13 -4.30
C VAL A 42 -4.46 -0.91 -3.42
N PHE A 43 -4.39 -1.36 -2.16
CA PHE A 43 -5.48 -1.16 -1.20
C PHE A 43 -5.44 0.24 -0.59
N ALA A 44 -4.24 0.72 -0.25
CA ALA A 44 -4.05 2.09 0.24
C ALA A 44 -2.67 2.61 -0.17
N VAL A 45 -2.62 3.86 -0.65
CA VAL A 45 -1.38 4.55 -1.03
C VAL A 45 -0.71 5.18 0.19
N LYS A 46 0.60 5.42 0.15
CA LYS A 46 1.31 6.14 1.22
C LYS A 46 0.71 7.53 1.45
N ASP A 47 0.20 7.75 2.66
CA ASP A 47 -0.30 9.06 3.09
C ASP A 47 0.83 9.89 3.73
N ARG A 48 1.22 11.00 3.11
CA ARG A 48 2.21 11.92 3.72
C ARG A 48 1.60 12.84 4.77
N VAL A 49 0.31 13.19 4.64
CA VAL A 49 -0.41 14.06 5.57
C VAL A 49 -0.58 13.37 6.92
N LEU A 50 -0.83 12.05 6.90
CA LEU A 50 -1.00 11.23 8.10
C LEU A 50 0.27 10.51 8.53
N ALA A 51 1.44 11.17 8.40
CA ALA A 51 2.72 10.64 8.87
C ALA A 51 3.04 9.21 8.39
N HIS A 52 2.71 8.91 7.13
CA HIS A 52 2.91 7.59 6.51
C HIS A 52 2.02 6.48 7.07
N ASN A 53 0.87 6.84 7.65
CA ASN A 53 -0.20 5.93 8.03
C ASN A 53 -1.37 6.02 7.03
N PRO A 54 -1.42 5.14 6.01
CA PRO A 54 -2.41 5.16 4.93
C PRO A 54 -3.86 5.02 5.40
N LEU A 55 -4.09 4.36 6.53
CA LEU A 55 -5.42 4.06 7.05
C LEU A 55 -5.83 5.00 8.19
N GLY A 56 -4.99 6.00 8.53
CA GLY A 56 -5.25 6.91 9.64
C GLY A 56 -6.56 7.69 9.48
N ALA A 57 -6.94 8.05 8.26
CA ALA A 57 -8.21 8.73 7.98
C ALA A 57 -9.42 7.83 8.31
N LEU A 58 -9.30 6.53 8.06
CA LEU A 58 -10.37 5.56 8.34
C LEU A 58 -10.51 5.32 9.84
N TYR A 59 -9.39 5.13 10.55
CA TYR A 59 -9.42 4.92 12.01
C TYR A 59 -10.01 6.11 12.77
N LEU A 60 -9.79 7.31 12.25
CA LEU A 60 -10.26 8.56 12.84
C LEU A 60 -11.54 9.08 12.19
N SER A 61 -12.17 8.27 11.34
CA SER A 61 -13.33 8.70 10.54
C SER A 61 -14.53 9.06 11.42
N GLU A 62 -14.74 8.37 12.53
CA GLU A 62 -15.83 8.69 13.47
C GLU A 62 -15.45 9.75 14.51
N GLY A 63 -14.21 10.25 14.48
CA GLY A 63 -13.66 11.21 15.44
C GLY A 63 -13.18 12.49 14.77
N TYR A 64 -11.86 12.72 14.84
CA TYR A 64 -11.21 13.96 14.36
C TYR A 64 -11.55 14.28 12.88
N TYR A 65 -11.77 13.26 12.05
CA TYR A 65 -12.08 13.43 10.63
C TYR A 65 -13.58 13.33 10.29
N LYS A 66 -14.48 13.18 11.27
CA LYS A 66 -15.92 12.95 11.03
C LYS A 66 -16.56 13.99 10.14
N ASN A 67 -16.45 15.26 10.50
CA ASN A 67 -17.04 16.37 9.73
C ASN A 67 -16.35 16.60 8.37
N LYS A 68 -15.17 16.01 8.15
CA LYS A 68 -14.38 16.15 6.92
C LYS A 68 -14.69 15.03 5.93
N LEU A 69 -15.04 13.85 6.42
CA LEU A 69 -15.31 12.64 5.62
C LEU A 69 -16.81 12.39 5.42
N TYR A 70 -17.65 12.75 6.39
CA TYR A 70 -19.09 12.56 6.35
C TYR A 70 -19.79 13.93 6.39
N LYS A 71 -20.81 14.09 5.54
CA LYS A 71 -21.67 15.28 5.48
C LYS A 71 -22.92 15.10 6.32
#